data_AF-A0A1Q4VS63-F1
#
_entry.id   AF-A0A1Q4VS63-F1
#
_cell.length_a   1.000
_cell.length_b   1.000
_cell.length_c   1.000
_cell.angle_alpha   90.00
_cell.angle_beta   90.00
_cell.angle_gamma   90.00
#
_symmetry.space_group_name_H-M   'P 1'
#
loop_
_entity.id
_entity.type
_entity.pdbx_description
1 polymer ?
#
loop_
_entity_poly.entity_id
_entity_poly.type
_entity_poly.pdbx_seq_one_letter_code
_entity_poly.pdbx_strand_id
1 'polypeptide(L)'
;MSDENRRTAPTGPPSHRARQPLPDHPVRIALLDLLAEVGTVTSTQAAVRLGHSSGLCSFHLRQLARHGLIEEAPHEGGRARPWRLRWETSRRPAQDAPPQPEEPQRFDALARGLEDESYQRWLAHRGRAPAEWRHDEAFSAVVHLTPAELTELAASIRHLLAAYGDRDRHPAARPAGAVAVAAVTRLFPLLNEPPAERQR
;
A
#
# COMPACT_ATOMS: atom_id res chain seq x y z
N MET A 1 26.67 4.32 -58.70
CA MET A 1 27.73 4.25 -57.68
C MET A 1 28.02 5.68 -57.29
N SER A 2 27.77 6.22 -56.10
CA SER A 2 27.31 5.82 -54.77
C SER A 2 27.02 7.19 -54.10
N ASP A 3 26.34 7.40 -52.99
CA ASP A 3 25.68 6.56 -52.02
C ASP A 3 24.66 7.49 -51.32
N GLU A 4 23.68 6.86 -50.73
CA GLU A 4 22.58 7.35 -49.92
C GLU A 4 23.09 8.10 -48.68
N ASN A 5 22.89 9.43 -48.57
CA ASN A 5 23.09 10.10 -47.27
C ASN A 5 21.76 10.29 -46.54
N ARG A 6 21.38 9.22 -45.84
CA ARG A 6 20.28 9.12 -44.87
C ARG A 6 20.25 10.36 -43.97
N ARG A 7 19.11 11.02 -43.95
CA ARG A 7 18.70 11.91 -42.86
C ARG A 7 18.51 11.07 -41.61
N THR A 8 19.48 11.12 -40.71
CA THR A 8 19.39 10.56 -39.37
C THR A 8 18.40 11.40 -38.56
N ALA A 9 17.35 10.74 -38.07
CA ALA A 9 16.39 11.32 -37.13
C ALA A 9 17.09 11.67 -35.81
N PRO A 10 16.74 12.78 -35.13
CA PRO A 10 17.28 13.06 -33.82
C PRO A 10 16.74 12.04 -32.80
N THR A 11 17.66 11.23 -32.27
CA THR A 11 17.45 10.36 -31.11
C THR A 11 17.09 11.23 -29.91
N GLY A 12 15.79 11.35 -29.63
CA GLY A 12 15.32 11.96 -28.38
C GLY A 12 15.83 11.14 -27.18
N PRO A 13 16.11 11.78 -26.03
CA PRO A 13 16.52 11.06 -24.82
C PRO A 13 15.45 10.05 -24.43
N PRO A 14 15.83 8.88 -23.86
CA PRO A 14 14.86 7.89 -23.41
C PRO A 14 13.93 8.55 -22.40
N SER A 15 12.64 8.48 -22.68
CA SER A 15 11.58 8.93 -21.78
C SER A 15 11.73 8.13 -20.49
N HIS A 16 12.21 8.77 -19.43
CA HIS A 16 12.12 8.24 -18.08
C HIS A 16 10.63 8.03 -17.80
N ARG A 17 10.15 6.78 -17.96
CA ARG A 17 8.81 6.41 -17.52
C ARG A 17 8.74 6.70 -16.03
N ALA A 18 7.85 7.63 -15.68
CA ALA A 18 7.49 7.89 -14.31
C ALA A 18 7.06 6.57 -13.67
N ARG A 19 7.79 6.13 -12.64
CA ARG A 19 7.23 5.22 -11.65
C ARG A 19 5.99 5.94 -11.10
N GLN A 20 4.80 5.43 -11.39
CA GLN A 20 3.60 6.00 -10.80
C GLN A 20 3.70 5.86 -9.28
N PRO A 21 3.41 6.93 -8.52
CA PRO A 21 3.58 6.91 -7.09
C PRO A 21 2.58 5.95 -6.47
N LEU A 22 3.06 5.14 -5.53
CA LEU A 22 2.23 4.49 -4.53
C LEU A 22 1.27 5.56 -3.97
N PRO A 23 0.01 5.24 -3.59
CA PRO A 23 -0.80 6.17 -2.83
C PRO A 23 0.03 6.64 -1.62
N ASP A 24 0.35 7.93 -1.59
CA ASP A 24 1.29 8.55 -0.65
C ASP A 24 0.80 8.31 0.78
N HIS A 25 1.32 7.26 1.39
CA HIS A 25 1.20 7.08 2.82
C HIS A 25 2.57 7.44 3.41
N PRO A 26 2.66 8.51 4.21
CA PRO A 26 3.96 9.03 4.68
C PRO A 26 4.78 7.95 5.41
N VAL A 27 4.11 7.00 6.09
CA VAL A 27 4.78 5.86 6.74
C VAL A 27 5.41 4.90 5.73
N ARG A 28 4.82 4.67 4.55
CA ARG A 28 5.42 3.80 3.52
C ARG A 28 6.70 4.42 2.96
N ILE A 29 6.68 5.73 2.70
CA ILE A 29 7.84 6.49 2.23
C ILE A 29 8.94 6.43 3.29
N ALA A 30 8.61 6.78 4.55
CA ALA A 30 9.56 6.74 5.65
C ALA A 30 10.16 5.34 5.90
N LEU A 31 9.38 4.26 5.70
CA LEU A 31 9.87 2.89 5.79
C LEU A 31 10.83 2.52 4.65
N LEU A 32 10.54 2.95 3.42
CA LEU A 32 11.42 2.73 2.27
C LEU A 32 12.73 3.52 2.41
N ASP A 33 12.66 4.78 2.85
CA ASP A 33 13.83 5.62 3.12
C ASP A 33 14.70 5.00 4.23
N LEU A 34 14.07 4.57 5.33
CA LEU A 34 14.77 3.90 6.41
C LEU A 34 15.46 2.63 5.93
N LEU A 35 14.78 1.80 5.14
CA LEU A 35 15.36 0.58 4.58
C LEU A 35 16.51 0.86 3.61
N ALA A 36 16.45 1.97 2.86
CA ALA A 36 17.55 2.43 2.01
C ALA A 36 18.77 2.84 2.84
N GLU A 37 18.55 3.50 3.98
CA GLU A 37 19.60 3.96 4.89
C GLU A 37 20.27 2.83 5.68
N VAL A 38 19.46 1.97 6.32
CA VAL A 38 19.95 0.98 7.29
C VAL A 38 20.08 -0.43 6.72
N GLY A 39 19.62 -0.65 5.48
CA GLY A 39 19.67 -1.91 4.75
C GLY A 39 18.65 -2.95 5.22
N THR A 40 18.52 -3.18 6.53
CA THR A 40 17.61 -4.19 7.08
C THR A 40 16.97 -3.74 8.39
N VAL A 41 15.65 -3.92 8.51
CA VAL A 41 14.89 -3.49 9.70
C VAL A 41 13.75 -4.44 10.05
N THR A 42 13.55 -4.72 11.33
CA THR A 42 12.31 -5.36 11.84
C THR A 42 11.21 -4.31 12.08
N SER A 43 9.95 -4.74 12.18
CA SER A 43 8.84 -3.82 12.50
C SER A 43 9.05 -3.04 13.81
N THR A 44 9.67 -3.68 14.80
CA THR A 44 9.94 -3.06 16.10
C THR A 44 11.07 -2.04 16.02
N GLN A 45 12.14 -2.33 15.28
CA GLN A 45 13.23 -1.37 15.05
C GLN A 45 12.76 -0.17 14.23
N ALA A 46 11.94 -0.39 13.21
CA ALA A 46 11.34 0.69 12.41
C ALA A 46 10.43 1.58 13.26
N ALA A 47 9.61 0.97 14.14
CA ALA A 47 8.77 1.70 15.08
C ALA A 47 9.58 2.63 16.00
N VAL A 48 10.68 2.14 16.57
CA VAL A 48 11.57 2.95 17.41
C VAL A 48 12.20 4.10 16.62
N ARG A 49 12.71 3.82 15.41
CA ARG A 49 13.46 4.80 14.62
C ARG A 49 12.59 5.87 13.97
N LEU A 50 11.35 5.53 13.62
CA LEU A 50 10.40 6.44 12.97
C LEU A 50 9.38 7.06 13.94
N GLY A 51 9.42 6.69 15.22
CA GLY A 51 8.41 7.13 16.19
C GLY A 51 7.02 6.53 15.92
N HIS A 52 6.92 5.39 15.27
CA HIS A 52 5.62 4.76 14.97
C HIS A 52 5.34 3.57 15.89
N SER A 53 4.13 3.03 15.86
CA SER A 53 3.83 1.78 16.57
C SER A 53 4.37 0.57 15.78
N SER A 54 4.76 -0.49 16.47
CA SER A 54 5.20 -1.73 15.82
C SER A 54 4.10 -2.35 14.96
N GLY A 55 2.82 -2.21 15.35
CA GLY A 55 1.66 -2.64 14.58
C GLY A 55 1.53 -1.90 13.24
N LEU A 56 1.64 -0.56 13.27
CA LEU A 56 1.58 0.30 12.07
C LEU A 56 2.73 -0.01 11.11
N CYS A 57 3.97 -0.08 11.61
CA CYS A 57 5.12 -0.47 10.79
C CYS A 57 4.96 -1.88 10.23
N SER A 58 4.49 -2.84 11.03
CA SER A 58 4.27 -4.22 10.60
C SER A 58 3.22 -4.32 9.49
N PHE A 59 2.14 -3.54 9.57
CA PHE A 59 1.11 -3.47 8.52
C PHE A 59 1.70 -2.98 7.20
N HIS A 60 2.41 -1.85 7.21
CA HIS A 60 2.97 -1.28 5.98
C HIS A 60 4.16 -2.07 5.41
N LEU A 61 5.02 -2.67 6.25
CA LEU A 61 6.10 -3.56 5.78
C LEU A 61 5.54 -4.78 5.06
N ARG A 62 4.45 -5.40 5.55
CA ARG A 62 3.78 -6.50 4.83
C ARG A 62 3.20 -6.05 3.49
N GLN A 63 2.66 -4.83 3.42
CA GLN A 63 2.21 -4.23 2.16
C GLN A 63 3.37 -4.11 1.18
N LEU A 64 4.44 -3.41 1.56
CA LEU A 64 5.62 -3.20 0.71
C LEU A 64 6.23 -4.54 0.24
N ALA A 65 6.24 -5.57 1.09
CA ALA A 65 6.80 -6.88 0.77
C ALA A 65 5.99 -7.65 -0.28
N ARG A 66 4.65 -7.65 -0.16
CA ARG A 66 3.79 -8.29 -1.17
C ARG A 66 3.84 -7.57 -2.52
N HIS A 67 4.10 -6.26 -2.52
CA HIS A 67 4.34 -5.49 -3.74
C HIS A 67 5.76 -5.66 -4.31
N GLY A 68 6.58 -6.52 -3.71
CA GLY A 68 7.92 -6.83 -4.20
C GLY A 68 8.94 -5.70 -4.01
N LEU A 69 8.60 -4.61 -3.34
CA LEU A 69 9.53 -3.51 -3.06
C LEU A 69 10.56 -3.89 -2.00
N ILE A 70 10.16 -4.74 -1.08
CA ILE A 70 11.01 -5.27 -0.01
C ILE A 70 10.84 -6.79 0.06
N GLU A 71 11.78 -7.45 0.73
CA GLU A 71 11.73 -8.88 0.99
C GLU A 71 12.20 -9.17 2.41
N GLU A 72 11.83 -10.35 2.91
CA GLU A 72 12.33 -10.83 4.19
C GLU A 72 13.84 -11.08 4.05
N ALA A 73 14.63 -10.45 4.92
CA ALA A 73 16.07 -10.65 4.94
C ALA A 73 16.40 -12.00 5.59
N PRO A 74 17.50 -12.67 5.18
CA PRO A 74 17.95 -13.88 5.84
C PRO A 74 18.11 -13.66 7.35
N HIS A 75 17.52 -14.53 8.16
CA HIS A 75 17.67 -14.50 9.60
C HIS A 75 17.67 -15.92 10.17
N GLU A 76 18.50 -16.15 11.18
CA GLU A 76 18.50 -17.42 11.90
C GLU A 76 17.57 -17.28 13.12
N GLY A 77 16.51 -18.10 13.17
CA GLY A 77 15.70 -18.38 14.36
C GLY A 77 15.21 -17.17 15.19
N GLY A 78 13.96 -16.76 14.99
CA GLY A 78 13.31 -15.77 15.86
C GLY A 78 11.89 -15.41 15.40
N ARG A 79 11.10 -14.78 16.28
CA ARG A 79 9.74 -14.28 15.94
C ARG A 79 9.77 -12.97 15.15
N ALA A 80 10.87 -12.24 15.22
CA ALA A 80 11.06 -10.98 14.51
C ALA A 80 11.48 -11.25 13.07
N ARG A 81 10.73 -10.68 12.11
CA ARG A 81 11.01 -10.77 10.68
C ARG A 81 11.73 -9.50 10.21
N PRO A 82 13.03 -9.55 9.92
CA PRO A 82 13.74 -8.43 9.33
C PRO A 82 13.40 -8.29 7.85
N TRP A 83 13.27 -7.06 7.38
CA TRP A 83 12.94 -6.71 6.01
C TRP A 83 14.09 -5.95 5.39
N ARG A 84 14.32 -6.10 4.08
CA ARG A 84 15.29 -5.32 3.29
C ARG A 84 14.70 -4.90 1.96
N LEU A 85 15.24 -3.84 1.34
CA LEU A 85 14.88 -3.50 -0.03
C LEU A 85 15.18 -4.69 -0.96
N ARG A 86 14.30 -4.93 -1.93
CA ARG A 86 14.60 -5.87 -3.01
C ARG A 86 15.55 -5.18 -4.00
N TRP A 87 16.82 -5.57 -4.02
CA TRP A 87 17.74 -5.13 -5.07
C TRP A 87 17.42 -5.88 -6.37
N GLU A 88 17.12 -5.15 -7.44
CA GLU A 88 16.91 -5.70 -8.78
C GLU A 88 18.23 -6.26 -9.37
N THR A 89 18.73 -7.39 -8.88
CA THR A 89 19.81 -8.16 -9.54
C THR A 89 19.27 -9.45 -10.18
N SER A 90 17.97 -9.52 -10.43
CA SER A 90 17.38 -10.62 -11.21
C SER A 90 16.24 -10.13 -12.10
N ARG A 91 16.51 -9.09 -12.90
CA ARG A 91 15.84 -8.97 -14.21
C ARG A 91 16.38 -10.08 -15.10
N ARG A 92 15.70 -11.23 -15.13
CA ARG A 92 15.66 -12.00 -16.38
C ARG A 92 14.88 -11.10 -17.36
N PRO A 93 15.46 -10.69 -18.50
CA PRO A 93 14.75 -9.78 -19.39
C PRO A 93 13.53 -10.52 -19.94
N ALA A 94 12.32 -10.06 -19.60
CA ALA A 94 11.22 -10.19 -20.53
C ALA A 94 11.44 -9.14 -21.61
N GLN A 95 12.37 -9.43 -22.53
CA GLN A 95 12.42 -8.75 -23.81
C GLN A 95 11.08 -9.07 -24.51
N ASP A 96 10.40 -8.02 -24.96
CA ASP A 96 9.20 -8.02 -25.83
C ASP A 96 7.79 -8.06 -25.20
N ALA A 97 7.62 -7.65 -23.93
CA ALA A 97 6.29 -7.27 -23.45
C ALA A 97 6.10 -5.74 -23.54
N PRO A 98 5.10 -5.22 -24.28
CA PRO A 98 4.75 -3.80 -24.21
C PRO A 98 4.36 -3.43 -22.76
N PRO A 99 4.50 -2.16 -22.34
CA PRO A 99 4.01 -1.72 -21.02
C PRO A 99 2.53 -2.08 -20.89
N GLN A 100 2.25 -3.08 -20.08
CA GLN A 100 0.89 -3.47 -19.79
C GLN A 100 0.27 -2.44 -18.83
N PRO A 101 -0.92 -1.87 -19.12
CA PRO A 101 -1.62 -0.91 -18.25
C PRO A 101 -2.17 -1.51 -16.93
N GLU A 102 -1.82 -2.76 -16.60
CA GLU A 102 -2.40 -3.56 -15.51
C GLU A 102 -1.60 -3.51 -14.19
N GLU A 103 -0.43 -2.88 -14.15
CA GLU A 103 0.34 -2.70 -12.90
C GLU A 103 -0.45 -1.93 -11.79
N PRO A 104 -1.17 -0.84 -12.07
CA PRO A 104 -1.95 -0.12 -11.04
C PRO A 104 -3.17 -0.90 -10.54
N GLN A 105 -3.83 -1.65 -11.42
CA GLN A 105 -5.00 -2.46 -11.06
C GLN A 105 -4.59 -3.68 -10.22
N ARG A 106 -3.45 -4.29 -10.54
CA ARG A 106 -2.83 -5.35 -9.73
C ARG A 106 -2.43 -4.82 -8.35
N PHE A 107 -1.92 -3.59 -8.26
CA PHE A 107 -1.62 -2.95 -6.99
C PHE A 107 -2.87 -2.76 -6.12
N ASP A 108 -3.95 -2.20 -6.68
CA ASP A 108 -5.20 -1.96 -5.95
C ASP A 108 -5.83 -3.27 -5.47
N ALA A 109 -5.91 -4.29 -6.33
CA ALA A 109 -6.42 -5.61 -5.96
C ALA A 109 -5.58 -6.28 -4.84
N LEU A 110 -4.25 -6.13 -4.88
CA LEU A 110 -3.35 -6.69 -3.87
C LEU A 110 -3.47 -5.96 -2.52
N ALA A 111 -3.56 -4.63 -2.55
CA ALA A 111 -3.75 -3.80 -1.36
C ALA A 111 -5.09 -4.15 -0.68
N ARG A 112 -6.17 -4.30 -1.44
CA ARG A 112 -7.48 -4.76 -0.94
C ARG A 112 -7.39 -6.15 -0.30
N GLY A 113 -6.73 -7.10 -0.96
CA GLY A 113 -6.53 -8.43 -0.39
C GLY A 113 -5.74 -8.44 0.93
N LEU A 114 -4.84 -7.48 1.14
CA LEU A 114 -4.10 -7.32 2.40
C LEU A 114 -4.94 -6.73 3.53
N GLU A 115 -5.77 -5.75 3.20
CA GLU A 115 -6.75 -5.19 4.13
C GLU A 115 -7.71 -6.29 4.58
N ASP A 116 -8.22 -7.08 3.64
CA ASP A 116 -9.12 -8.20 3.93
C ASP A 116 -8.42 -9.24 4.82
N GLU A 117 -7.19 -9.66 4.49
CA GLU A 117 -6.42 -10.60 5.32
C GLU A 117 -6.16 -10.05 6.73
N SER A 118 -5.83 -8.76 6.84
CA SER A 118 -5.58 -8.10 8.13
C SER A 118 -6.85 -8.05 8.97
N TYR A 119 -8.01 -7.79 8.35
CA TYR A 119 -9.30 -7.81 9.01
C TYR A 119 -9.73 -9.23 9.41
N GLN A 120 -9.53 -10.23 8.55
CA GLN A 120 -9.77 -11.64 8.92
C GLN A 120 -8.89 -12.07 10.11
N ARG A 121 -7.63 -11.62 10.13
CA ARG A 121 -6.73 -11.86 11.26
C ARG A 121 -7.23 -11.18 12.54
N TRP A 122 -7.73 -9.96 12.44
CA TRP A 122 -8.39 -9.28 13.56
C TRP A 122 -9.57 -10.10 14.08
N LEU A 123 -10.51 -10.49 13.23
CA LEU A 123 -11.67 -11.30 13.60
C LEU A 123 -11.27 -12.62 14.30
N ALA A 124 -10.24 -13.30 13.80
CA ALA A 124 -9.74 -14.54 14.39
C ALA A 124 -9.08 -14.37 15.77
N HIS A 125 -8.56 -13.18 16.09
CA HIS A 125 -7.75 -12.94 17.30
C HIS A 125 -8.36 -11.92 18.27
N ARG A 126 -9.48 -11.27 17.94
CA ARG A 126 -10.09 -10.19 18.73
C ARG A 126 -10.40 -10.57 20.18
N GLY A 127 -10.66 -11.85 20.47
CA GLY A 127 -10.87 -12.35 21.84
C GLY A 127 -9.65 -12.15 22.76
N ARG A 128 -8.45 -11.95 22.20
CA ARG A 128 -7.22 -11.65 22.94
C ARG A 128 -7.02 -10.16 23.23
N ALA A 129 -7.81 -9.28 22.61
CA ALA A 129 -7.75 -7.85 22.87
C ALA A 129 -8.40 -7.49 24.23
N PRO A 130 -8.00 -6.38 24.87
CA PRO A 130 -8.73 -5.80 26.00
C PRO A 130 -10.21 -5.60 25.66
N ALA A 131 -11.10 -5.72 26.64
CA ALA A 131 -12.55 -5.77 26.43
C ALA A 131 -13.07 -4.57 25.63
N GLU A 132 -12.57 -3.38 25.94
CA GLU A 132 -12.87 -2.11 25.31
C GLU A 132 -12.47 -2.02 23.83
N TRP A 133 -11.55 -2.89 23.37
CA TRP A 133 -11.09 -2.94 21.97
C TRP A 133 -11.65 -4.12 21.19
N ARG A 134 -12.43 -5.02 21.79
CA ARG A 134 -12.95 -6.23 21.10
C ARG A 134 -14.03 -5.92 20.07
N HIS A 135 -14.72 -4.79 20.26
CA HIS A 135 -15.72 -4.31 19.33
C HIS A 135 -15.05 -3.48 18.24
N ASP A 136 -15.33 -3.83 16.99
CA ASP A 136 -14.95 -3.05 15.82
C ASP A 136 -16.16 -2.28 15.28
N GLU A 137 -15.91 -1.04 14.86
CA GLU A 137 -16.92 -0.17 14.26
C GLU A 137 -16.96 -0.41 12.74
N ALA A 138 -17.78 -1.37 12.31
CA ALA A 138 -17.97 -1.72 10.91
C ALA A 138 -19.41 -1.43 10.47
N PHE A 139 -19.57 -0.58 9.44
CA PHE A 139 -20.87 -0.23 8.88
C PHE A 139 -20.81 -0.14 7.34
N SER A 140 -21.95 -0.30 6.69
CA SER A 140 -22.12 -0.10 5.25
C SER A 140 -23.42 0.62 4.94
N ALA A 141 -23.42 1.43 3.88
CA ALA A 141 -24.60 2.14 3.38
C ALA A 141 -24.54 2.23 1.85
N VAL A 142 -25.69 2.18 1.20
CA VAL A 142 -25.83 2.46 -0.23
C VAL A 142 -26.36 3.88 -0.40
N VAL A 143 -25.63 4.71 -1.13
CA VAL A 143 -25.96 6.12 -1.39
C VAL A 143 -25.89 6.42 -2.88
N HIS A 144 -26.72 7.34 -3.36
CA HIS A 144 -26.70 7.78 -4.76
C HIS A 144 -25.83 9.04 -4.85
N LEU A 145 -24.73 8.95 -5.59
CA LEU A 145 -23.74 10.02 -5.74
C LEU A 145 -23.35 10.17 -7.21
N THR A 146 -23.11 11.40 -7.62
CA THR A 146 -22.37 11.71 -8.85
C THR A 146 -20.86 11.43 -8.65
N PRO A 147 -20.05 11.34 -9.72
CA PRO A 147 -18.60 11.20 -9.59
C PRO A 147 -17.91 12.35 -8.84
N ALA A 148 -18.46 13.57 -8.95
CA ALA A 148 -17.97 14.74 -8.23
C ALA A 148 -18.24 14.60 -6.72
N GLU A 149 -19.47 14.25 -6.34
CA GLU A 149 -19.85 14.03 -4.94
C GLU A 149 -19.11 12.82 -4.33
N LEU A 150 -18.85 11.76 -5.11
CA LEU A 150 -18.01 10.64 -4.69
C LEU A 150 -16.59 11.10 -4.33
N THR A 151 -16.01 11.97 -5.15
CA THR A 151 -14.67 12.53 -4.93
C THR A 151 -14.65 13.43 -3.69
N GLU A 152 -15.69 14.25 -3.53
CA GLU A 152 -15.86 15.14 -2.38
C GLU A 152 -16.02 14.36 -1.07
N LEU A 153 -16.84 13.30 -1.06
CA LEU A 153 -17.00 12.41 0.09
C LEU A 153 -15.67 11.73 0.45
N ALA A 154 -14.94 11.22 -0.55
CA ALA A 154 -13.62 10.61 -0.34
C ALA A 154 -12.60 11.63 0.22
N ALA A 155 -12.63 12.88 -0.22
CA ALA A 155 -11.81 13.95 0.34
C ALA A 155 -12.18 14.27 1.79
N SER A 156 -13.48 14.34 2.10
CA SER A 156 -13.99 14.61 3.44
C SER A 156 -13.60 13.52 4.43
N ILE A 157 -13.71 12.25 4.05
CA ILE A 157 -13.27 11.12 4.88
C ILE A 157 -11.76 11.18 5.11
N ARG A 158 -10.96 11.44 4.06
CA ARG A 158 -9.51 11.60 4.22
C ARG A 158 -9.15 12.76 5.15
N HIS A 159 -9.85 13.88 5.05
CA HIS A 159 -9.65 15.02 5.93
C HIS A 159 -9.97 14.69 7.40
N LEU A 160 -11.08 13.99 7.64
CA LEU A 160 -11.46 13.50 8.96
C LEU A 160 -10.38 12.58 9.56
N LEU A 161 -9.86 11.64 8.77
CA LEU A 161 -8.79 10.74 9.22
C LEU A 161 -7.46 11.47 9.43
N ALA A 162 -7.14 12.44 8.58
CA ALA A 162 -5.92 13.23 8.68
C ALA A 162 -5.82 14.01 9.99
N ALA A 163 -6.95 14.42 10.59
CA ALA A 163 -6.99 15.06 11.90
C ALA A 163 -6.38 14.19 13.03
N TYR A 164 -6.31 12.87 12.84
CA TYR A 164 -5.68 11.94 13.79
C TYR A 164 -4.23 11.61 13.44
N GLY A 165 -3.76 11.96 12.24
CA GLY A 165 -2.45 11.61 11.70
C GLY A 165 -1.26 12.28 12.41
N ASP A 166 -1.47 13.43 13.07
CA ASP A 166 -0.42 14.09 13.85
C ASP A 166 0.10 13.21 15.00
N ARG A 167 -0.71 12.27 15.48
CA ARG A 167 -0.33 11.29 16.52
C ARG A 167 0.63 10.22 16.03
N ASP A 168 0.70 10.01 14.71
CA ASP A 168 1.72 9.12 14.12
C ASP A 168 3.07 9.83 14.05
N ARG A 169 3.08 11.13 13.72
CA ARG A 169 4.29 11.96 13.66
C ARG A 169 4.82 12.37 15.03
N HIS A 170 3.93 12.54 16.02
CA HIS A 170 4.27 12.96 17.38
C HIS A 170 3.76 11.94 18.41
N PRO A 171 4.54 10.91 18.76
CA PRO A 171 4.11 9.86 19.68
C PRO A 171 3.71 10.38 21.06
N ALA A 172 4.36 11.45 21.52
CA ALA A 172 4.05 12.12 22.78
C ALA A 172 2.66 12.75 22.79
N ALA A 173 2.04 13.01 21.64
CA ALA A 173 0.68 13.54 21.52
C ALA A 173 -0.40 12.44 21.60
N ARG A 174 -0.02 11.16 21.74
CA ARG A 174 -0.98 10.05 21.88
C ARG A 174 -1.58 10.07 23.30
N PRO A 175 -2.91 10.11 23.43
CA PRO A 175 -3.56 9.95 24.73
C PRO A 175 -3.19 8.59 25.37
N ALA A 176 -3.22 8.53 26.70
CA ALA A 176 -3.04 7.28 27.43
C ALA A 176 -4.07 6.24 26.98
N GLY A 177 -3.62 5.01 26.74
CA GLY A 177 -4.47 3.90 26.27
C GLY A 177 -4.74 3.88 24.76
N ALA A 178 -4.21 4.83 23.97
CA ALA A 178 -4.34 4.80 22.52
C ALA A 178 -3.56 3.61 21.91
N VAL A 179 -4.23 2.84 21.07
CA VAL A 179 -3.63 1.78 20.24
C VAL A 179 -3.69 2.16 18.76
N ALA A 180 -2.85 1.54 17.93
CA ALA A 180 -2.95 1.72 16.49
C ALA A 180 -4.19 0.99 15.96
N VAL A 181 -5.06 1.73 15.27
CA VAL A 181 -6.30 1.21 14.68
C VAL A 181 -6.17 1.27 13.16
N ALA A 182 -6.46 0.15 12.49
CA ALA A 182 -6.57 0.15 11.04
C ALA A 182 -7.93 0.74 10.62
N ALA A 183 -7.91 1.90 9.95
CA ALA A 183 -9.09 2.50 9.34
C ALA A 183 -9.06 2.25 7.82
N VAL A 184 -10.07 1.54 7.30
CA VAL A 184 -10.18 1.20 5.88
C VAL A 184 -11.52 1.69 5.35
N THR A 185 -11.51 2.51 4.30
CA THR A 185 -12.73 3.02 3.64
C THR A 185 -12.73 2.60 2.18
N ARG A 186 -13.86 2.05 1.72
CA ARG A 186 -14.07 1.65 0.32
C ARG A 186 -15.34 2.30 -0.20
N LEU A 187 -15.19 3.11 -1.24
CA LEU A 187 -16.30 3.68 -1.99
C LEU A 187 -16.19 3.17 -3.43
N PHE A 188 -17.25 2.55 -3.94
CA PHE A 188 -17.27 1.99 -5.29
C PHE A 188 -18.70 2.03 -5.84
N PRO A 189 -18.87 2.28 -7.15
CA PRO A 189 -20.17 2.16 -7.78
C PRO A 189 -20.59 0.68 -7.78
N LEU A 190 -21.86 0.43 -7.47
CA LEU A 190 -22.46 -0.86 -7.76
C LEU A 190 -22.70 -0.93 -9.27
N LEU A 191 -22.12 -1.93 -9.93
CA LEU A 191 -22.39 -2.18 -11.33
C LEU A 191 -23.67 -3.02 -11.42
N ASN A 192 -24.59 -2.63 -12.29
CA ASN A 192 -25.69 -3.51 -12.65
C ASN A 192 -25.09 -4.73 -13.36
N GLU A 193 -25.43 -5.93 -12.91
CA GLU A 193 -25.06 -7.15 -13.64
C GLU A 193 -25.71 -7.09 -15.03
N PRO A 194 -24.96 -7.36 -16.12
CA PRO A 194 -25.58 -7.51 -17.42
C PRO A 194 -26.58 -8.68 -17.34
N PRO A 195 -27.78 -8.57 -17.93
CA PRO A 195 -28.77 -9.64 -17.88
C PRO A 195 -28.15 -10.93 -18.40
N ALA A 196 -28.25 -12.01 -17.62
CA ALA A 196 -27.71 -13.32 -17.97
C ALA A 196 -28.12 -13.68 -19.40
N GLU A 197 -27.12 -13.88 -20.28
CA GLU A 197 -27.36 -14.36 -21.63
C GLU A 197 -28.08 -15.71 -21.53
N ARG A 198 -29.38 -15.71 -21.87
CA ARG A 198 -30.12 -16.96 -22.04
C ARG A 198 -29.45 -17.70 -23.19
N GLN A 199 -28.71 -18.77 -22.89
CA GLN A 199 -28.28 -19.74 -23.90
C GLN A 199 -29.51 -20.15 -24.71
N ARG A 200 -29.48 -19.84 -26.01
CA ARG A 200 -30.40 -20.40 -27.01
C ARG A 200 -29.82 -21.68 -27.57
#